data_AF-A0A0D1CZ58-F1
#
_entry.id   AF-A0A0D1CZ58-F1
#
_cell.length_a   1.000
_cell.length_b   1.000
_cell.length_c   1.000
_cell.angle_alpha   90.00
_cell.angle_beta   90.00
_cell.angle_gamma   90.00
#
_symmetry.space_group_name_H-M   'P 1'
#
loop_
_entity.id
_entity.type
_entity.pdbx_description
1 polymer ?
#
loop_
_entity_poly.entity_id
_entity_poly.type
_entity_poly.pdbx_seq_one_letter_code
_entity_poly.pdbx_strand_id
1 'polypeptide(L)'
;MHLPSLLSLALWFSLVSLVTWSPLRKHVRDKVGYLFIHFYDNYSSPGVYETYPAGVRDMYIVSRADESQHFIIGTDLNQTAAGGFGGKFVSRSLVIWDSKKASLTQWNEPRLVTVVPEEYRMAWAPEAIWLDNDEHFFVYWSSNKFSDASHTGDADYDKIYASYTTDFVTFTEPHVYLDLGSHNGVIDLTLGHGPIDGDSQYVRFFKDESVYKVCGQVSNNGIHADWQDIESASECVDNHHRAEAANLFAG
;
A
#
# COMPACT_ATOMS: atom_id res chain seq x y z
N MET A 1 70.21 53.41 27.08
CA MET A 1 70.43 52.04 27.60
C MET A 1 69.66 51.09 26.71
N HIS A 2 70.23 49.91 26.44
CA HIS A 2 70.11 49.09 25.22
C HIS A 2 68.71 48.66 24.71
N LEU A 3 68.64 48.56 23.37
CA LEU A 3 67.73 47.71 22.59
C LEU A 3 67.83 46.22 22.99
N PRO A 4 66.85 45.40 22.56
CA PRO A 4 67.20 44.51 21.45
C PRO A 4 66.24 44.55 20.25
N SER A 5 66.89 44.64 19.09
CA SER A 5 66.66 44.01 17.77
C SER A 5 65.48 43.01 17.63
N LEU A 6 64.58 43.13 16.64
CA LEU A 6 64.69 42.97 15.16
C LEU A 6 64.48 41.52 14.66
N LEU A 7 63.55 41.39 13.70
CA LEU A 7 63.30 40.31 12.72
C LEU A 7 62.68 38.99 13.24
N SER A 8 61.73 38.31 12.58
CA SER A 8 61.29 38.36 11.17
C SER A 8 59.97 37.58 10.95
N LEU A 9 59.21 38.00 9.92
CA LEU A 9 58.32 37.21 9.02
C LEU A 9 57.19 36.35 9.66
N ALA A 10 55.93 36.36 9.24
CA ALA A 10 55.28 36.77 8.01
C ALA A 10 53.73 36.74 8.21
N LEU A 11 53.02 37.62 7.49
CA LEU A 11 51.81 37.38 6.66
C LEU A 11 50.88 36.21 7.10
N TRP A 12 49.56 36.30 7.24
CA TRP A 12 48.55 37.09 6.54
C TRP A 12 47.14 36.77 7.09
N PHE A 13 46.18 37.63 6.71
CA PHE A 13 44.72 37.45 6.68
C PHE A 13 43.86 37.48 7.96
N SER A 14 43.20 38.63 8.11
CA SER A 14 41.82 38.76 8.59
C SER A 14 40.87 37.89 7.75
N LEU A 15 39.94 37.18 8.40
CA LEU A 15 38.57 37.07 7.91
C LEU A 15 37.62 36.67 9.05
N VAL A 16 36.73 37.59 9.40
CA VAL A 16 35.54 37.34 10.20
C VAL A 16 34.70 36.30 9.46
N SER A 17 34.51 35.12 10.04
CA SER A 17 33.52 34.15 9.56
C SER A 17 32.29 34.24 10.44
N LEU A 18 31.22 34.82 9.89
CA LEU A 18 29.86 34.66 10.39
C LEU A 18 29.58 33.16 10.51
N VAL A 19 29.23 32.73 11.73
CA VAL A 19 28.62 31.42 11.96
C VAL A 19 27.23 31.45 11.36
N THR A 20 27.08 31.00 10.12
CA THR A 20 25.78 30.66 9.56
C THR A 20 25.39 29.28 10.09
N TRP A 21 24.47 29.27 11.06
CA TRP A 21 23.75 28.07 11.42
C TRP A 21 22.88 27.68 10.21
N SER A 22 23.31 26.66 9.47
CA SER A 22 22.48 26.01 8.45
C SER A 22 21.92 24.74 9.07
N PRO A 23 20.59 24.55 9.17
CA PRO A 23 20.06 23.25 9.53
C PRO A 23 20.44 22.30 8.38
N LEU A 24 21.16 21.24 8.73
CA LEU A 24 21.50 20.16 7.80
C LEU A 24 20.20 19.63 7.16
N ARG A 25 19.91 20.03 5.92
CA ARG A 25 19.06 19.26 5.02
C ARG A 25 19.77 17.93 4.81
N LYS A 26 19.38 16.89 5.53
CA LYS A 26 19.80 15.52 5.21
C LYS A 26 19.35 15.23 3.79
N HIS A 27 20.30 15.10 2.86
CA HIS A 27 20.02 14.66 1.50
C HIS A 27 19.69 13.17 1.51
N VAL A 28 18.53 12.81 0.94
CA VAL A 28 17.96 11.46 0.83
C VAL A 28 18.69 10.61 -0.25
N ARG A 29 19.92 10.96 -0.64
CA ARG A 29 20.56 10.39 -1.84
C ARG A 29 21.24 9.03 -1.64
N ASP A 30 21.43 8.57 -0.41
CA ASP A 30 22.29 7.40 -0.12
C ASP A 30 21.56 6.19 0.50
N LYS A 31 20.22 6.20 0.56
CA LYS A 31 19.46 5.05 1.05
C LYS A 31 18.88 4.26 -0.12
N VAL A 32 19.51 3.13 -0.44
CA VAL A 32 18.90 2.10 -1.31
C VAL A 32 18.38 0.99 -0.40
N GLY A 33 17.05 0.85 -0.32
CA GLY A 33 16.40 -0.28 0.33
C GLY A 33 16.22 -1.40 -0.68
N TYR A 34 16.63 -2.61 -0.32
CA TYR A 34 16.30 -3.81 -1.09
C TYR A 34 15.38 -4.68 -0.23
N LEU A 35 14.18 -4.95 -0.73
CA LEU A 35 13.25 -5.90 -0.14
C LEU A 35 13.20 -7.14 -1.03
N PHE A 36 13.84 -8.21 -0.59
CA PHE A 36 13.74 -9.52 -1.23
C PHE A 36 12.81 -10.37 -0.38
N ILE A 37 11.58 -10.57 -0.85
CA ILE A 37 10.68 -11.54 -0.24
C ILE A 37 10.66 -12.76 -1.15
N HIS A 38 11.07 -13.91 -0.62
CA HIS A 38 11.02 -15.19 -1.32
C HIS A 38 10.11 -16.12 -0.53
N PHE A 39 8.93 -16.40 -1.09
CA PHE A 39 8.05 -17.42 -0.54
C PHE A 39 8.42 -18.75 -1.15
N TYR A 40 8.59 -19.76 -0.30
CA TYR A 40 8.59 -21.15 -0.73
C TYR A 40 7.14 -21.61 -0.68
N ASP A 41 6.49 -21.76 -1.83
CA ASP A 41 5.34 -22.64 -1.89
C ASP A 41 5.84 -24.09 -1.98
N ASN A 42 5.08 -25.04 -1.45
CA ASN A 42 5.36 -26.45 -1.67
C ASN A 42 4.72 -26.90 -2.99
N TYR A 43 4.85 -26.07 -4.03
CA TYR A 43 4.30 -26.31 -5.37
C TYR A 43 5.00 -27.52 -5.97
N SER A 44 4.37 -28.67 -5.76
CA SER A 44 4.97 -29.97 -6.06
C SER A 44 4.90 -30.30 -7.54
N SER A 45 3.91 -29.77 -8.29
CA SER A 45 3.83 -29.86 -9.75
C SER A 45 2.70 -29.01 -10.36
N PRO A 46 2.79 -28.60 -11.65
CA PRO A 46 1.69 -27.95 -12.35
C PRO A 46 0.41 -28.79 -12.37
N GLY A 47 -0.70 -28.20 -11.92
CA GLY A 47 -2.03 -28.83 -11.93
C GLY A 47 -2.44 -29.55 -10.64
N VAL A 48 -1.57 -29.59 -9.61
CA VAL A 48 -1.93 -30.10 -8.28
C VAL A 48 -2.23 -28.92 -7.35
N TYR A 49 -3.52 -28.61 -7.18
CA TYR A 49 -4.02 -27.47 -6.40
C TYR A 49 -4.43 -27.85 -4.98
N GLU A 50 -3.87 -28.93 -4.43
CA GLU A 50 -4.20 -29.41 -3.08
C GLU A 50 -3.44 -28.65 -1.97
N THR A 51 -2.39 -27.90 -2.31
CA THR A 51 -1.64 -27.03 -1.39
C THR A 51 -2.04 -25.57 -1.60
N TYR A 52 -2.65 -24.98 -0.59
CA TYR A 52 -2.99 -23.55 -0.56
C TYR A 52 -1.90 -22.74 0.16
N PRO A 53 -1.59 -21.52 -0.31
CA PRO A 53 -2.05 -20.90 -1.56
C PRO A 53 -1.33 -21.46 -2.81
N ALA A 54 -2.03 -21.53 -3.94
CA ALA A 54 -1.46 -22.00 -5.23
C ALA A 54 -0.58 -20.94 -5.93
N GLY A 55 -0.46 -19.76 -5.32
CA GLY A 55 0.36 -18.63 -5.73
C GLY A 55 -0.09 -17.38 -4.97
N VAL A 56 0.75 -16.36 -4.92
CA VAL A 56 0.47 -15.10 -4.21
C VAL A 56 0.95 -13.94 -5.08
N ARG A 57 0.18 -12.85 -5.15
CA ARG A 57 0.62 -11.60 -5.78
C ARG A 57 0.12 -10.38 -5.02
N ASP A 58 0.51 -9.20 -5.49
CA ASP A 58 0.07 -7.90 -4.98
C ASP A 58 0.28 -7.80 -3.46
N MET A 59 1.51 -8.06 -3.04
CA MET A 59 1.83 -8.19 -1.62
C MET A 59 2.08 -6.82 -1.01
N TYR A 60 1.51 -6.61 0.17
CA TYR A 60 1.66 -5.40 0.95
C TYR A 60 2.11 -5.73 2.37
N ILE A 61 3.03 -4.93 2.92
CA ILE A 61 3.48 -5.05 4.31
C ILE A 61 2.92 -3.89 5.13
N VAL A 62 2.33 -4.21 6.28
CA VAL A 62 1.74 -3.24 7.19
C VAL A 62 2.15 -3.56 8.62
N SER A 63 2.29 -2.53 9.46
CA SER A 63 2.74 -2.66 10.84
C SER A 63 1.74 -2.03 11.80
N ARG A 64 1.71 -2.51 13.04
CA ARG A 64 1.16 -1.72 14.14
C ARG A 64 1.97 -0.42 14.29
N ALA A 65 1.37 0.62 14.86
CA ALA A 65 2.04 1.90 15.08
C ALA A 65 3.36 1.81 15.84
N ASP A 66 3.42 0.92 16.83
CA ASP A 66 4.60 0.71 17.67
C ASP A 66 5.62 -0.28 17.06
N GLU A 67 5.37 -0.74 15.83
CA GLU A 67 6.16 -1.74 15.12
C GLU A 67 6.34 -3.05 15.91
N SER A 68 5.49 -3.33 16.91
CA SER A 68 5.57 -4.55 17.72
C SER A 68 5.24 -5.81 16.92
N GLN A 69 4.54 -5.65 15.79
CA GLN A 69 4.14 -6.71 14.89
C GLN A 69 3.91 -6.16 13.48
N HIS A 70 4.27 -6.97 12.49
CA HIS A 70 4.13 -6.73 11.07
C HIS A 70 3.28 -7.84 10.44
N PHE A 71 2.62 -7.49 9.33
CA PHE A 71 1.79 -8.39 8.56
C PHE A 71 2.15 -8.23 7.09
N ILE A 72 2.26 -9.35 6.37
CA ILE A 72 2.21 -9.35 4.91
C ILE A 72 0.83 -9.84 4.51
N ILE A 73 0.18 -9.10 3.62
CA ILE A 73 -1.09 -9.47 3.01
C ILE A 73 -0.92 -9.55 1.50
N GLY A 74 -1.69 -10.41 0.83
CA GLY A 74 -1.63 -10.55 -0.62
C GLY A 74 -2.84 -11.26 -1.20
N THR A 75 -2.97 -11.13 -2.52
CA THR A 75 -3.98 -11.82 -3.32
C THR A 75 -3.70 -13.32 -3.37
N ASP A 76 -4.68 -14.15 -3.04
CA ASP A 76 -4.63 -15.60 -3.31
C ASP A 76 -4.82 -15.87 -4.81
N LEU A 77 -3.78 -16.41 -5.47
CA LEU A 77 -3.78 -16.71 -6.90
C LEU A 77 -4.43 -18.05 -7.27
N ASN A 78 -5.24 -18.66 -6.40
CA ASN A 78 -6.07 -19.81 -6.76
C ASN A 78 -7.23 -19.49 -7.75
N GLN A 79 -7.00 -18.57 -8.67
CA GLN A 79 -7.88 -18.18 -9.78
C GLN A 79 -7.44 -18.80 -11.11
N THR A 80 -6.18 -19.24 -11.23
CA THR A 80 -5.70 -19.95 -12.43
C THR A 80 -6.31 -21.34 -12.55
N ALA A 81 -6.66 -21.98 -11.42
CA ALA A 81 -7.43 -23.22 -11.37
C ALA A 81 -8.91 -23.04 -11.77
N ALA A 82 -9.43 -21.82 -11.68
CA ALA A 82 -10.85 -21.48 -11.83
C ALA A 82 -11.20 -20.76 -13.15
N GLY A 83 -10.35 -20.86 -14.17
CA GLY A 83 -10.59 -20.27 -15.49
C GLY A 83 -9.96 -18.90 -15.75
N GLY A 84 -9.05 -18.45 -14.86
CA GLY A 84 -8.32 -17.18 -15.01
C GLY A 84 -9.07 -15.98 -14.42
N PHE A 85 -8.52 -14.77 -14.64
CA PHE A 85 -9.03 -13.52 -14.04
C PHE A 85 -10.48 -13.16 -14.41
N GLY A 86 -10.98 -13.67 -15.55
CA GLY A 86 -12.37 -13.50 -15.99
C GLY A 86 -13.34 -14.57 -15.48
N GLY A 87 -12.88 -15.49 -14.62
CA GLY A 87 -13.72 -16.52 -14.02
C GLY A 87 -14.79 -15.91 -13.11
N LYS A 88 -15.97 -16.53 -13.09
CA LYS A 88 -17.06 -16.11 -12.19
C LYS A 88 -16.71 -16.38 -10.73
N PHE A 89 -16.12 -17.54 -10.47
CA PHE A 89 -15.66 -17.96 -9.15
C PHE A 89 -14.15 -17.79 -9.09
N VAL A 90 -13.67 -16.78 -8.38
CA VAL A 90 -12.25 -16.59 -8.07
C VAL A 90 -12.07 -16.44 -6.57
N SER A 91 -10.82 -16.26 -6.09
CA SER A 91 -10.57 -16.28 -4.66
C SER A 91 -11.12 -15.04 -3.95
N ARG A 92 -11.91 -15.30 -2.90
CA ARG A 92 -12.48 -14.32 -1.96
C ARG A 92 -11.61 -14.09 -0.73
N SER A 93 -10.38 -14.61 -0.77
CA SER A 93 -9.51 -14.71 0.39
C SER A 93 -8.21 -13.95 0.19
N LEU A 94 -7.68 -13.47 1.32
CA LEU A 94 -6.34 -12.91 1.41
C LEU A 94 -5.40 -13.97 1.97
N VAL A 95 -4.16 -13.96 1.49
CA VAL A 95 -3.07 -14.70 2.12
C VAL A 95 -2.37 -13.79 3.11
N ILE A 96 -2.22 -14.25 4.36
CA ILE A 96 -1.68 -13.44 5.45
C ILE A 96 -0.51 -14.16 6.12
N TRP A 97 0.60 -13.43 6.32
CA TRP A 97 1.70 -13.82 7.19
C TRP A 97 1.83 -12.84 8.33
N ASP A 98 1.95 -13.35 9.56
CA ASP A 98 2.26 -12.54 10.73
C ASP A 98 3.74 -12.70 11.07
N SER A 99 4.39 -11.59 11.38
CA SER A 99 5.76 -11.64 11.89
C SER A 99 5.79 -12.25 13.29
N LYS A 100 6.92 -12.85 13.63
CA LYS A 100 7.24 -13.22 15.03
C LYS A 100 7.69 -11.97 15.77
N LYS A 101 6.76 -11.30 16.46
CA LYS A 101 7.00 -9.98 17.12
C LYS A 101 7.46 -8.94 16.09
N ALA A 102 8.33 -8.00 16.45
CA ALA A 102 8.89 -6.97 15.57
C ALA A 102 9.89 -7.48 14.51
N SER A 103 9.84 -8.77 14.14
CA SER A 103 10.80 -9.36 13.20
C SER A 103 10.37 -9.16 11.75
N LEU A 104 11.20 -8.53 10.92
CA LEU A 104 10.98 -8.46 9.47
C LEU A 104 11.52 -9.69 8.71
N THR A 105 12.17 -10.63 9.41
CA THR A 105 12.81 -11.80 8.79
C THR A 105 12.26 -13.14 9.27
N GLN A 106 11.49 -13.15 10.36
CA GLN A 106 10.89 -14.35 10.92
C GLN A 106 9.37 -14.24 10.90
N TRP A 107 8.75 -15.11 10.12
CA TRP A 107 7.31 -15.14 9.89
C TRP A 107 6.72 -16.46 10.40
N ASN A 108 5.44 -16.44 10.76
CA ASN A 108 4.67 -17.65 10.94
C ASN A 108 4.28 -18.23 9.57
N GLU A 109 3.80 -19.47 9.55
CA GLU A 109 3.23 -20.06 8.33
C GLU A 109 2.06 -19.20 7.82
N PRO A 110 1.88 -19.08 6.49
CA PRO A 110 0.75 -18.34 5.94
C PRO A 110 -0.58 -18.96 6.37
N ARG A 111 -1.60 -18.11 6.43
CA ARG A 111 -2.99 -18.55 6.47
C ARG A 111 -3.78 -17.90 5.34
N LEU A 112 -4.88 -18.55 4.97
CA LEU A 112 -5.87 -18.01 4.07
C LEU A 112 -7.06 -17.48 4.89
N VAL A 113 -7.50 -16.25 4.62
CA VAL A 113 -8.66 -15.64 5.29
C VAL A 113 -9.65 -15.13 4.27
N THR A 114 -10.86 -15.66 4.27
CA THR A 114 -11.96 -15.16 3.42
C THR A 114 -12.49 -13.85 3.99
N VAL A 115 -12.47 -12.78 3.18
CA VAL A 115 -12.77 -11.41 3.62
C VAL A 115 -14.05 -10.82 3.01
N VAL A 116 -14.65 -11.53 2.06
CA VAL A 116 -15.91 -11.12 1.41
C VAL A 116 -16.94 -12.27 1.40
N PRO A 117 -18.25 -11.96 1.50
CA PRO A 117 -19.36 -12.91 1.35
C PRO A 117 -19.38 -13.68 0.03
N GLU A 118 -20.26 -14.67 -0.11
CA GLU A 118 -20.28 -15.60 -1.26
C GLU A 118 -20.71 -14.95 -2.58
N GLU A 119 -21.51 -13.88 -2.55
CA GLU A 119 -21.91 -13.14 -3.74
C GLU A 119 -20.76 -12.34 -4.37
N TYR A 120 -19.68 -12.11 -3.63
CA TYR A 120 -18.50 -11.42 -4.14
C TYR A 120 -17.68 -12.33 -5.04
N ARG A 121 -17.09 -11.74 -6.07
CA ARG A 121 -16.24 -12.46 -7.00
C ARG A 121 -14.84 -12.68 -6.44
N MET A 122 -14.22 -11.64 -5.86
CA MET A 122 -12.79 -11.65 -5.49
C MET A 122 -12.42 -10.79 -4.28
N ALA A 123 -11.19 -10.93 -3.79
CA ALA A 123 -10.48 -9.89 -3.05
C ALA A 123 -9.06 -9.71 -3.63
N TRP A 124 -8.82 -8.63 -4.37
CA TRP A 124 -7.59 -8.41 -5.13
C TRP A 124 -6.80 -7.19 -4.67
N ALA A 125 -5.48 -7.25 -4.81
CA ALA A 125 -4.54 -6.19 -4.48
C ALA A 125 -4.79 -5.56 -3.10
N PRO A 126 -4.76 -6.36 -2.03
CA PRO A 126 -5.04 -5.83 -0.70
C PRO A 126 -3.88 -4.94 -0.24
N GLU A 127 -4.22 -3.79 0.32
CA GLU A 127 -3.30 -3.02 1.16
C GLU A 127 -4.01 -2.63 2.46
N ALA A 128 -3.25 -2.06 3.40
CA ALA A 128 -3.79 -1.66 4.68
C ALA A 128 -3.02 -0.48 5.27
N ILE A 129 -3.70 0.29 6.11
CA ILE A 129 -3.09 1.33 6.94
C ILE A 129 -3.52 1.14 8.39
N TRP A 130 -2.60 1.39 9.32
CA TRP A 130 -2.94 1.45 10.74
C TRP A 130 -3.59 2.80 11.06
N LEU A 131 -4.73 2.78 11.76
CA LEU A 131 -5.41 3.98 12.22
C LEU A 131 -5.15 4.16 13.71
N ASP A 132 -4.26 5.10 14.06
CA ASP A 132 -3.79 5.30 15.44
C ASP A 132 -4.91 5.60 16.43
N ASN A 133 -5.88 6.42 16.04
CA ASN A 133 -6.97 6.84 16.92
C ASN A 133 -7.93 5.70 17.28
N ASP A 134 -8.02 4.70 16.41
CA ASP A 134 -9.00 3.61 16.53
C ASP A 134 -8.33 2.26 16.86
N GLU A 135 -6.99 2.22 16.91
CA GLU A 135 -6.16 1.05 17.21
C GLU A 135 -6.48 -0.19 16.36
N HIS A 136 -6.79 0.03 15.08
CA HIS A 136 -7.07 -1.04 14.12
C HIS A 136 -6.52 -0.75 12.73
N PHE A 137 -6.37 -1.80 11.93
CA PHE A 137 -6.07 -1.72 10.52
C PHE A 137 -7.34 -1.40 9.73
N PHE A 138 -7.24 -0.42 8.84
CA PHE A 138 -8.13 -0.24 7.72
C PHE A 138 -7.56 -0.99 6.52
N VAL A 139 -8.22 -2.07 6.11
CA VAL A 139 -7.77 -2.97 5.04
C VAL A 139 -8.69 -2.78 3.85
N TYR A 140 -8.13 -2.63 2.65
CA TYR A 140 -8.90 -2.37 1.44
C TYR A 140 -8.38 -3.19 0.27
N TRP A 141 -9.27 -3.47 -0.68
CA TRP A 141 -8.99 -4.31 -1.85
C TRP A 141 -9.96 -4.00 -3.00
N SER A 142 -9.55 -4.36 -4.22
CA SER A 142 -10.39 -4.34 -5.41
C SER A 142 -11.36 -5.52 -5.40
N SER A 143 -12.65 -5.28 -5.67
CA SER A 143 -13.64 -6.34 -5.79
C SER A 143 -14.87 -5.92 -6.59
N ASN A 144 -15.65 -6.91 -7.03
CA ASN A 144 -17.05 -6.75 -7.39
C ASN A 144 -17.87 -7.97 -6.96
N LYS A 145 -19.17 -7.90 -7.17
CA LYS A 145 -20.11 -8.93 -6.74
C LYS A 145 -21.22 -9.16 -7.74
N PHE A 146 -21.77 -10.36 -7.69
CA PHE A 146 -23.01 -10.72 -8.35
C PHE A 146 -24.21 -10.32 -7.47
N SER A 147 -25.40 -10.46 -8.03
CA SER A 147 -26.65 -10.23 -7.29
C SER A 147 -26.87 -11.25 -6.15
N ASP A 148 -26.27 -12.45 -6.25
CA ASP A 148 -26.34 -13.51 -5.25
C ASP A 148 -25.15 -14.48 -5.38
N ALA A 149 -25.05 -15.43 -4.45
CA ALA A 149 -24.01 -16.46 -4.39
C ALA A 149 -24.01 -17.46 -5.55
N SER A 150 -25.05 -17.49 -6.39
CA SER A 150 -25.10 -18.38 -7.57
C SER A 150 -24.24 -17.87 -8.73
N HIS A 151 -23.81 -16.62 -8.68
CA HIS A 151 -23.03 -15.93 -9.73
C HIS A 151 -23.71 -16.03 -11.11
N THR A 152 -25.04 -15.97 -11.12
CA THR A 152 -25.85 -15.87 -12.33
C THR A 152 -25.94 -14.42 -12.80
N GLY A 153 -26.06 -14.23 -14.12
CA GLY A 153 -25.95 -12.90 -14.73
C GLY A 153 -24.53 -12.35 -14.78
N ASP A 154 -24.43 -11.04 -14.84
CA ASP A 154 -23.19 -10.28 -14.86
C ASP A 154 -22.84 -9.80 -13.45
N ALA A 155 -21.54 -9.77 -13.15
CA ALA A 155 -21.06 -9.09 -11.95
C ALA A 155 -21.18 -7.58 -12.13
N ASP A 156 -21.27 -6.88 -11.00
CA ASP A 156 -21.09 -5.43 -10.94
C ASP A 156 -19.67 -5.02 -11.40
N TYR A 157 -19.45 -3.73 -11.66
CA TYR A 157 -18.12 -3.20 -11.97
C TYR A 157 -17.24 -3.12 -10.73
N ASP A 158 -15.92 -3.16 -10.94
CA ASP A 158 -14.91 -3.16 -9.87
C ASP A 158 -14.94 -1.87 -9.05
N LYS A 159 -14.91 -2.03 -7.73
CA LYS A 159 -14.85 -0.97 -6.72
C LYS A 159 -13.77 -1.29 -5.71
N ILE A 160 -13.39 -0.30 -4.91
CA ILE A 160 -12.60 -0.56 -3.71
C ILE A 160 -13.55 -0.84 -2.55
N TYR A 161 -13.40 -2.02 -1.96
CA TYR A 161 -14.04 -2.39 -0.71
C TYR A 161 -13.04 -2.30 0.44
N ALA A 162 -13.54 -2.09 1.64
CA ALA A 162 -12.72 -2.05 2.84
C ALA A 162 -13.40 -2.70 4.04
N SER A 163 -12.56 -3.10 5.00
CA SER A 163 -12.95 -3.68 6.27
C SER A 163 -11.93 -3.32 7.35
N TYR A 164 -12.32 -3.45 8.61
CA TYR A 164 -11.45 -3.22 9.76
C TYR A 164 -11.04 -4.53 10.41
N THR A 165 -9.81 -4.58 10.92
CA THR A 165 -9.30 -5.72 11.68
C THR A 165 -8.20 -5.26 12.66
N THR A 166 -8.02 -5.98 13.77
CA THR A 166 -6.91 -5.77 14.70
C THR A 166 -5.82 -6.84 14.57
N ASP A 167 -6.12 -7.94 13.87
CA ASP A 167 -5.34 -9.19 13.90
C ASP A 167 -5.22 -9.90 12.55
N PHE A 168 -5.89 -9.41 11.50
CA PHE A 168 -6.00 -10.08 10.20
C PHE A 168 -6.54 -11.53 10.31
N VAL A 169 -7.36 -11.80 11.32
CA VAL A 169 -8.10 -13.05 11.49
C VAL A 169 -9.60 -12.74 11.43
N THR A 170 -10.03 -11.72 12.17
CA THR A 170 -11.43 -11.29 12.19
C THR A 170 -11.55 -9.95 11.48
N PHE A 171 -12.46 -9.90 10.52
CA PHE A 171 -12.76 -8.71 9.73
C PHE A 171 -14.20 -8.26 10.00
N THR A 172 -14.44 -6.96 9.98
CA THR A 172 -15.82 -6.44 9.93
C THR A 172 -16.46 -6.76 8.58
N GLU A 173 -17.77 -6.57 8.48
CA GLU A 173 -18.45 -6.66 7.19
C GLU A 173 -17.84 -5.65 6.18
N PRO A 174 -17.53 -6.07 4.95
CA PRO A 174 -16.92 -5.19 3.97
C PRO A 174 -17.91 -4.13 3.47
N HIS A 175 -17.43 -2.90 3.30
CA HIS A 175 -18.21 -1.79 2.76
C HIS A 175 -17.49 -1.17 1.55
N VAL A 176 -18.23 -0.49 0.69
CA VAL A 176 -17.63 0.27 -0.43
C VAL A 176 -16.88 1.46 0.14
N TYR A 177 -15.61 1.59 -0.21
CA TYR A 177 -14.76 2.71 0.18
C TYR A 177 -14.54 3.70 -0.97
N LEU A 178 -14.37 3.20 -2.20
CA LEU A 178 -14.26 4.04 -3.40
C LEU A 178 -15.07 3.46 -4.55
N ASP A 179 -15.94 4.32 -5.08
CA ASP A 179 -16.77 4.11 -6.26
C ASP A 179 -16.82 5.43 -7.04
N LEU A 180 -16.32 5.43 -8.27
CA LEU A 180 -16.35 6.59 -9.16
C LEU A 180 -17.74 6.80 -9.80
N GLY A 181 -18.65 5.84 -9.61
CA GLY A 181 -19.95 5.81 -10.25
C GLY A 181 -19.87 5.54 -11.75
N SER A 182 -21.02 5.63 -12.43
CA SER A 182 -21.13 5.55 -13.89
C SER A 182 -20.59 4.27 -14.55
N HIS A 183 -20.40 3.18 -13.79
CA HIS A 183 -19.77 1.95 -14.25
C HIS A 183 -18.29 2.09 -14.61
N ASN A 184 -17.60 3.06 -14.00
CA ASN A 184 -16.15 3.19 -14.10
C ASN A 184 -15.50 2.28 -13.07
N GLY A 185 -14.84 1.22 -13.55
CA GLY A 185 -14.09 0.32 -12.68
C GLY A 185 -12.94 1.05 -11.98
N VAL A 186 -12.76 0.78 -10.69
CA VAL A 186 -11.62 1.28 -9.93
C VAL A 186 -10.92 0.13 -9.21
N ILE A 187 -9.61 0.04 -9.40
CA ILE A 187 -8.77 -1.02 -8.82
C ILE A 187 -7.45 -0.46 -8.29
N ASP A 188 -6.76 -1.32 -7.55
CA ASP A 188 -5.35 -1.19 -7.15
C ASP A 188 -5.10 0.15 -6.45
N LEU A 189 -5.95 0.40 -5.45
CA LEU A 189 -5.79 1.54 -4.55
C LEU A 189 -4.52 1.38 -3.75
N THR A 190 -3.79 2.48 -3.57
CA THR A 190 -2.81 2.64 -2.51
C THR A 190 -3.08 3.92 -1.73
N LEU A 191 -2.84 3.89 -0.42
CA LEU A 191 -3.17 4.97 0.50
C LEU A 191 -2.05 5.17 1.53
N GLY A 192 -1.77 6.42 1.86
CA GLY A 192 -0.86 6.75 2.95
C GLY A 192 -1.11 8.12 3.53
N HIS A 193 -0.37 8.44 4.58
CA HIS A 193 -0.39 9.77 5.18
C HIS A 193 0.13 10.81 4.17
N GLY A 194 -0.51 11.98 4.15
CA GLY A 194 -0.17 13.08 3.28
C GLY A 194 1.20 13.69 3.63
N PRO A 195 1.86 14.36 2.67
CA PRO A 195 3.21 14.92 2.84
C PRO A 195 3.26 16.21 3.67
N ILE A 196 2.15 16.66 4.26
CA ILE A 196 2.02 17.94 4.94
C ILE A 196 1.78 17.66 6.43
N ASP A 197 2.44 18.44 7.29
CA ASP A 197 2.51 18.32 8.76
C ASP A 197 1.14 18.29 9.49
N GLY A 198 0.34 17.24 9.31
CA GLY A 198 -0.93 17.06 10.01
C GLY A 198 -1.44 15.61 9.99
N ASP A 199 -1.78 15.10 11.17
CA ASP A 199 -2.21 13.72 11.41
C ASP A 199 -3.49 13.30 10.65
N SER A 200 -4.23 14.26 10.09
CA SER A 200 -5.49 14.01 9.37
C SER A 200 -5.39 14.14 7.85
N GLN A 201 -4.17 14.31 7.31
CA GLN A 201 -3.98 14.37 5.86
C GLN A 201 -3.66 12.99 5.29
N TYR A 202 -4.32 12.64 4.18
CA TYR A 202 -4.12 11.38 3.49
C TYR A 202 -4.01 11.62 1.99
N VAL A 203 -3.21 10.79 1.33
CA VAL A 203 -3.10 10.72 -0.11
C VAL A 203 -3.49 9.32 -0.56
N ARG A 204 -4.20 9.22 -1.68
CA ARG A 204 -4.51 7.94 -2.31
C ARG A 204 -4.28 8.00 -3.81
N PHE A 205 -3.88 6.87 -4.39
CA PHE A 205 -3.77 6.69 -5.82
C PHE A 205 -4.48 5.40 -6.21
N PHE A 206 -5.17 5.41 -7.34
CA PHE A 206 -5.93 4.26 -7.82
C PHE A 206 -5.96 4.27 -9.33
N LYS A 207 -6.22 3.11 -9.93
CA LYS A 207 -6.40 2.99 -11.37
C LYS A 207 -7.87 3.15 -11.73
N ASP A 208 -8.16 4.10 -12.61
CA ASP A 208 -9.46 4.23 -13.26
C ASP A 208 -9.43 3.39 -14.55
N GLU A 209 -10.17 2.28 -14.54
CA GLU A 209 -10.25 1.32 -15.65
C GLU A 209 -11.02 1.88 -16.86
N SER A 210 -11.73 3.00 -16.74
CA SER A 210 -12.41 3.66 -17.87
C SER A 210 -11.44 4.41 -18.79
N VAL A 211 -10.33 4.89 -18.22
CA VAL A 211 -9.30 5.66 -18.94
C VAL A 211 -7.93 4.97 -18.94
N TYR A 212 -7.78 3.87 -18.21
CA TYR A 212 -6.54 3.09 -18.04
C TYR A 212 -5.39 3.94 -17.49
N LYS A 213 -5.68 4.80 -16.51
CA LYS A 213 -4.71 5.71 -15.90
C LYS A 213 -4.77 5.64 -14.37
N VAL A 214 -3.66 6.01 -13.75
CA VAL A 214 -3.57 6.18 -12.29
C VAL A 214 -3.90 7.61 -11.94
N CYS A 215 -4.99 7.80 -11.21
CA CYS A 215 -5.47 9.08 -10.75
C CYS A 215 -5.18 9.19 -9.23
N GLY A 216 -5.08 10.42 -8.72
CA GLY A 216 -4.63 10.67 -7.35
C GLY A 216 -5.51 11.67 -6.64
N GLN A 217 -5.75 11.45 -5.36
CA GLN A 217 -6.58 12.29 -4.52
C GLN A 217 -5.92 12.56 -3.17
N VAL A 218 -6.22 13.73 -2.60
CA VAL A 218 -5.81 14.15 -1.25
C VAL A 218 -7.05 14.41 -0.40
N SER A 219 -7.00 14.00 0.86
CA SER A 219 -7.94 14.43 1.90
C SER A 219 -7.21 15.21 2.97
N ASN A 220 -7.80 16.31 3.43
CA ASN A 220 -7.24 17.19 4.46
C ASN A 220 -7.90 16.98 5.84
N ASN A 221 -8.90 16.11 5.92
CA ASN A 221 -9.78 15.95 7.07
C ASN A 221 -10.08 14.48 7.41
N GLY A 222 -9.25 13.55 6.92
CA GLY A 222 -9.28 12.14 7.30
C GLY A 222 -9.61 11.19 6.17
N ILE A 223 -9.28 9.92 6.38
CA ILE A 223 -9.45 8.84 5.39
C ILE A 223 -10.92 8.61 4.95
N HIS A 224 -11.89 8.91 5.82
CA HIS A 224 -13.32 8.77 5.54
C HIS A 224 -14.02 10.07 5.13
N ALA A 225 -13.25 11.14 4.94
CA ALA A 225 -13.79 12.46 4.65
C ALA A 225 -13.76 12.75 3.14
N ASP A 226 -13.91 14.03 2.78
CA ASP A 226 -13.91 14.45 1.40
C ASP A 226 -12.52 14.29 0.76
N TRP A 227 -12.51 13.89 -0.50
CA TRP A 227 -11.32 13.72 -1.32
C TRP A 227 -11.30 14.74 -2.46
N GLN A 228 -10.14 15.35 -2.69
CA GLN A 228 -9.90 16.31 -3.78
C GLN A 228 -8.89 15.70 -4.75
N ASP A 229 -9.14 15.79 -6.04
CA ASP A 229 -8.19 15.34 -7.06
C ASP A 229 -6.89 16.16 -6.97
N ILE A 230 -5.74 15.49 -7.08
CA ILE A 230 -4.40 16.13 -7.02
C ILE A 230 -4.12 16.93 -8.30
N GLU A 231 -4.70 16.50 -9.41
CA GLU A 231 -4.71 17.20 -10.70
C GLU A 231 -6.14 17.68 -11.02
N SER A 232 -6.38 18.22 -12.21
CA SER A 232 -7.77 18.46 -12.63
C SER A 232 -8.55 17.13 -12.72
N ALA A 233 -9.88 17.15 -12.56
CA ALA A 233 -10.72 15.94 -12.68
C ALA A 233 -10.59 15.20 -14.03
N SER A 234 -9.95 15.83 -15.03
CA SER A 234 -9.65 15.28 -16.35
C SER A 234 -8.21 14.77 -16.51
N GLU A 235 -7.36 14.95 -15.50
CA GLU A 235 -5.93 14.63 -15.54
C GLU A 235 -5.61 13.61 -14.45
N CYS A 236 -4.89 12.56 -14.84
CA CYS A 236 -4.42 11.53 -13.92
C CYS A 236 -2.92 11.70 -13.75
N VAL A 237 -2.41 11.31 -12.58
CA VAL A 237 -1.03 11.55 -12.14
C VAL A 237 -0.03 10.85 -13.06
N ASP A 238 -0.44 9.75 -13.69
CA ASP A 238 0.24 9.19 -14.86
C ASP A 238 -0.61 9.35 -16.13
N ASN A 239 0.02 9.88 -17.18
CA ASN A 239 -0.58 10.04 -18.50
C ASN A 239 -0.29 8.87 -19.45
N HIS A 240 0.40 7.81 -19.00
CA HIS A 240 0.62 6.60 -19.78
C HIS A 240 -0.52 5.58 -19.59
N HIS A 241 -1.08 5.11 -20.69
CA HIS A 241 -2.24 4.20 -20.70
C HIS A 241 -1.85 2.73 -20.42
N ARG A 242 -0.70 2.50 -19.80
CA ARG A 242 -0.15 1.16 -19.48
C ARG A 242 0.22 1.02 -18.00
N ALA A 243 -0.19 1.98 -17.17
CA ALA A 243 0.00 1.87 -15.74
C ALA A 243 -0.89 0.72 -15.22
N GLU A 244 -0.29 -0.24 -14.53
CA GLU A 244 -1.01 -1.41 -14.01
C GLU A 244 -1.52 -1.16 -12.59
N ALA A 245 -0.75 -0.46 -11.74
CA ALA A 245 -1.10 -0.12 -10.36
C ALA A 245 -0.27 1.07 -9.85
N ALA A 246 -0.72 1.71 -8.77
CA ALA A 246 0.09 2.62 -7.97
C ALA A 246 0.50 1.92 -6.67
N ASN A 247 1.76 2.07 -6.26
CA ASN A 247 2.23 1.60 -4.95
C ASN A 247 2.82 2.78 -4.19
N LEU A 248 2.39 2.97 -2.94
CA LEU A 248 2.97 3.96 -2.04
C LEU A 248 3.83 3.25 -0.98
N PHE A 249 5.10 3.64 -0.91
CA PHE A 249 5.98 3.28 0.19
C PHE A 249 6.16 4.51 1.07
N ALA A 250 5.37 4.63 2.13
CA ALA A 250 5.63 5.59 3.20
C ALA A 250 6.67 4.98 4.16
N GLY A 251 7.65 5.77 4.61
CA GLY A 251 8.71 5.34 5.51
C GLY A 251 9.06 6.38 6.54
#